data_AF-A0A2S4JX15-F1
#
_entry.id   AF-A0A2S4JX15-F1
#
_cell.length_a   1.000
_cell.length_b   1.000
_cell.length_c   1.000
_cell.angle_alpha   90.00
_cell.angle_beta   90.00
_cell.angle_gamma   90.00
#
_symmetry.space_group_name_H-M   'P 1'
#
loop_
_entity.id
_entity.type
_entity.pdbx_description
1 polymer ?
#
loop_
_entity_poly.entity_id
_entity_poly.type
_entity_poly.pdbx_seq_one_letter_code
_entity_poly.pdbx_strand_id
1 'polypeptide(L)'
;MITDERLKQENRLIESIICHVLKWGLFAVLLFRWTLLGQSLIETLDLFLLWAGAGLAEFFLMALRGIPLTYPVDLSRREQILFLGIAPLASGAIAVGSLFPLGVYRGGFHALGVSGVTGIAVLILFCLYISITRLWEKRHIQEEHQ
;
A
#
# COMPACT_ATOMS: atom_id res chain seq x y z
N MET A 1 0.79 -32.41 14.60
CA MET A 1 1.43 -31.10 14.80
C MET A 1 1.84 -30.43 13.50
N ILE A 2 2.56 -31.08 12.58
CA ILE A 2 2.97 -30.49 11.27
C ILE A 2 1.78 -30.11 10.37
N THR A 3 0.67 -30.84 10.46
CA THR A 3 -0.52 -30.61 9.63
C THR A 3 -1.27 -29.32 9.96
N ASP A 4 -1.30 -28.93 11.25
CA ASP A 4 -1.97 -27.70 11.70
C ASP A 4 -1.20 -26.44 11.32
N GLU A 5 0.14 -26.48 11.33
CA GLU A 5 0.97 -25.36 10.89
C GLU A 5 0.84 -25.12 9.39
N ARG A 6 0.86 -26.19 8.58
CA ARG A 6 0.62 -26.10 7.14
C ARG A 6 -0.77 -25.55 6.83
N LEU A 7 -1.81 -26.06 7.49
CA LEU A 7 -3.18 -25.56 7.31
C LEU A 7 -3.31 -24.09 7.72
N LYS A 8 -2.66 -23.67 8.81
CA LYS A 8 -2.61 -22.25 9.22
C LYS A 8 -1.85 -21.36 8.23
N GLN A 9 -0.81 -21.88 7.59
CA GLN A 9 -0.01 -21.14 6.62
C GLN A 9 -0.74 -21.02 5.28
N GLU A 10 -1.41 -22.07 4.84
CA GLU A 10 -2.28 -22.08 3.66
C GLU A 10 -3.51 -21.18 3.85
N ASN A 11 -4.19 -21.23 5.00
CA ASN A 11 -5.29 -20.31 5.30
C ASN A 11 -4.84 -18.85 5.29
N ARG A 12 -3.65 -18.55 5.83
CA ARG A 12 -3.08 -17.19 5.80
C ARG A 12 -2.77 -16.72 4.38
N LEU A 13 -2.30 -17.61 3.51
CA LEU A 13 -2.07 -17.32 2.10
C LEU A 13 -3.38 -17.07 1.35
N ILE A 14 -4.39 -17.90 1.56
CA ILE A 14 -5.71 -17.76 0.91
C ILE A 14 -6.39 -16.47 1.36
N GLU A 15 -6.35 -16.15 2.66
CA GLU A 15 -6.91 -14.91 3.21
C GLU A 15 -6.21 -13.66 2.63
N SER A 16 -4.89 -13.73 2.44
CA SER A 16 -4.09 -12.68 1.79
C SER A 16 -4.44 -12.51 0.30
N ILE A 17 -4.61 -13.62 -0.44
CA ILE A 17 -4.99 -13.60 -1.86
C ILE A 17 -6.38 -12.98 -2.03
N ILE A 18 -7.34 -13.33 -1.18
CA ILE A 18 -8.70 -12.78 -1.24
C ILE A 18 -8.68 -11.26 -0.99
N CYS A 19 -7.93 -10.79 0.01
CA CYS A 19 -7.75 -9.35 0.25
C CYS A 19 -7.12 -8.63 -0.95
N HIS A 20 -6.08 -9.20 -1.55
CA HIS A 20 -5.45 -8.66 -2.74
C HIS A 20 -6.44 -8.58 -3.93
N VAL A 21 -7.17 -9.65 -4.22
CA VAL A 21 -8.15 -9.70 -5.32
C VAL A 21 -9.28 -8.71 -5.07
N LEU A 22 -9.80 -8.61 -3.85
CA LEU A 22 -10.86 -7.67 -3.49
C LEU A 22 -10.40 -6.22 -3.67
N LYS A 23 -9.19 -5.87 -3.21
CA LYS A 23 -8.61 -4.53 -3.38
C LYS A 23 -8.43 -4.17 -4.85
N TRP A 24 -7.84 -5.06 -5.63
CA TRP A 24 -7.64 -4.83 -7.07
C TRP A 24 -8.96 -4.83 -7.85
N GLY A 25 -9.95 -5.61 -7.42
CA GLY A 25 -11.31 -5.59 -7.95
C GLY A 25 -12.01 -4.25 -7.68
N LEU A 26 -11.96 -3.75 -6.43
CA LEU A 26 -12.45 -2.41 -6.07
C LEU A 26 -11.76 -1.33 -6.90
N PHE A 27 -10.43 -1.45 -7.09
CA PHE A 27 -9.68 -0.53 -7.94
C PHE A 27 -10.12 -0.57 -9.41
N ALA A 28 -10.35 -1.77 -9.96
CA ALA A 28 -10.83 -1.92 -11.33
C ALA A 28 -12.21 -1.28 -11.53
N VAL A 29 -13.11 -1.40 -10.54
CA VAL A 29 -14.42 -0.73 -10.56
C VAL A 29 -14.27 0.79 -10.52
N LEU A 30 -13.36 1.33 -9.69
CA LEU A 30 -13.04 2.77 -9.69
C LEU A 30 -12.53 3.23 -11.06
N LEU A 31 -11.57 2.51 -11.65
CA LEU A 31 -11.05 2.81 -12.98
C LEU A 31 -12.14 2.78 -14.04
N PHE A 32 -13.02 1.78 -14.01
CA PHE A 32 -14.17 1.70 -14.92
C PHE A 32 -15.09 2.92 -14.77
N ARG A 33 -15.43 3.30 -13.53
CA ARG A 33 -16.29 4.46 -13.26
C ARG A 33 -15.67 5.79 -13.71
N TRP A 34 -14.36 5.97 -13.50
CA TRP A 34 -13.68 7.18 -13.92
C TRP A 34 -13.46 7.27 -15.43
N THR A 35 -13.14 6.15 -16.09
CA THR A 35 -12.79 6.16 -17.52
C THR A 35 -13.98 6.00 -18.45
N LEU A 36 -14.92 5.10 -18.13
CA LEU A 36 -16.05 4.76 -19.02
C LEU A 36 -17.33 5.50 -18.65
N LEU A 37 -17.56 5.75 -17.36
CA LEU A 37 -18.74 6.48 -16.89
C LEU A 37 -18.46 7.98 -16.67
N GLY A 38 -17.19 8.40 -16.74
CA GLY A 38 -16.79 9.80 -16.56
C GLY A 38 -17.10 10.36 -15.17
N GLN A 39 -17.31 9.51 -14.17
CA GLN A 39 -17.69 9.94 -12.83
C GLN A 39 -16.54 10.65 -12.13
N SER A 40 -16.87 11.66 -11.33
CA SER A 40 -15.88 12.41 -10.56
C SER A 40 -15.45 11.69 -9.28
N LEU A 41 -14.32 12.07 -8.69
CA LEU A 41 -13.85 11.52 -7.40
C LEU A 41 -14.90 11.66 -6.28
N ILE A 42 -15.68 12.75 -6.30
CA ILE A 42 -16.72 13.04 -5.31
C ILE A 42 -17.88 12.04 -5.45
N GLU A 43 -18.25 11.70 -6.69
CA GLU A 43 -19.32 10.74 -6.99
C GLU A 43 -18.95 9.30 -6.64
N THR A 44 -17.65 8.98 -6.65
CA THR A 44 -17.12 7.66 -6.28
C THR A 44 -16.45 7.65 -4.92
N LEU A 45 -16.72 8.65 -4.07
CA LEU A 45 -16.00 8.83 -2.80
C LEU A 45 -16.22 7.64 -1.86
N ASP A 46 -17.42 7.07 -1.85
CA ASP A 46 -17.78 5.88 -1.10
C ASP A 46 -16.85 4.68 -1.44
N LEU A 47 -16.74 4.37 -2.72
CA LEU A 47 -15.95 3.25 -3.22
C LEU A 47 -14.45 3.53 -3.10
N PHE A 48 -14.05 4.79 -3.26
CA PHE A 48 -12.68 5.24 -3.09
C PHE A 48 -12.22 5.10 -1.63
N LEU A 49 -13.04 5.55 -0.67
CA LEU A 49 -12.75 5.39 0.76
C LEU A 49 -12.71 3.92 1.16
N LEU A 50 -13.60 3.09 0.62
CA LEU A 50 -13.59 1.66 0.87
C LEU A 50 -12.30 1.00 0.34
N TRP A 51 -11.89 1.36 -0.88
CA TRP A 51 -10.64 0.88 -1.48
C TRP A 51 -9.41 1.34 -0.69
N ALA A 52 -9.34 2.62 -0.33
CA ALA A 52 -8.25 3.20 0.45
C ALA A 52 -8.17 2.58 1.85
N GLY A 53 -9.32 2.38 2.50
CA GLY A 53 -9.42 1.71 3.80
C GLY A 53 -8.96 0.26 3.74
N ALA A 54 -9.36 -0.50 2.71
CA ALA A 54 -8.90 -1.87 2.50
C ALA A 54 -7.37 -1.92 2.29
N GLY A 55 -6.81 -0.99 1.50
CA GLY A 55 -5.37 -0.88 1.29
C GLY A 55 -4.59 -0.55 2.57
N LEU A 56 -5.10 0.37 3.39
CA LEU A 56 -4.50 0.68 4.69
C LEU A 56 -4.61 -0.49 5.67
N ALA A 57 -5.76 -1.17 5.73
CA ALA A 57 -5.94 -2.33 6.60
C ALA A 57 -4.96 -3.46 6.24
N GLU A 58 -4.82 -3.77 4.95
CA GLU A 58 -3.84 -4.75 4.45
C GLU A 58 -2.41 -4.34 4.80
N PHE A 59 -2.07 -3.07 4.59
CA PHE A 59 -0.76 -2.52 4.95
C PHE A 59 -0.43 -2.72 6.43
N PHE A 60 -1.36 -2.38 7.34
CA PHE A 60 -1.17 -2.56 8.78
C PHE A 60 -1.16 -4.03 9.18
N LEU A 61 -1.99 -4.88 8.57
CA LEU A 61 -2.01 -6.32 8.82
C LEU A 61 -0.66 -6.96 8.45
N MET A 62 -0.08 -6.59 7.31
CA MET A 62 1.26 -7.05 6.90
C MET A 62 2.32 -6.56 7.88
N ALA A 63 2.28 -5.28 8.27
CA ALA A 63 3.22 -4.69 9.22
C ALA A 63 3.17 -5.40 10.59
N LEU A 64 1.95 -5.63 11.11
CA LEU A 64 1.71 -6.28 12.41
C LEU A 64 2.09 -7.76 12.41
N ARG A 65 2.09 -8.42 11.24
CA ARG A 65 2.53 -9.81 11.08
C ARG A 65 4.03 -9.93 10.83
N GLY A 66 4.77 -8.82 10.83
CA GLY A 66 6.22 -8.82 10.59
C GLY A 66 6.61 -9.17 9.15
N ILE A 67 5.64 -9.23 8.22
CA ILE A 67 5.90 -9.51 6.81
C ILE A 67 6.67 -8.31 6.24
N PRO A 68 7.71 -8.49 5.41
CA PRO A 68 8.42 -7.37 4.81
C PRO A 68 7.55 -6.67 3.76
N LEU A 69 7.68 -5.34 3.65
CA LEU A 69 6.90 -4.52 2.70
C LEU A 69 7.11 -4.95 1.24
N THR A 70 8.25 -5.57 0.97
CA THR A 70 8.67 -6.01 -0.36
C THR A 70 8.15 -7.41 -0.70
N TYR A 71 7.50 -8.12 0.23
CA TYR A 71 6.95 -9.45 0.02
C TYR A 71 6.00 -9.48 -1.21
N PRO A 72 6.10 -10.50 -2.10
CA PRO A 72 6.94 -11.70 -1.98
C PRO A 72 8.38 -11.54 -2.47
N VAL A 73 8.81 -10.34 -2.84
CA VAL A 73 10.15 -10.07 -3.33
C VAL A 73 11.11 -9.86 -2.16
N ASP A 74 12.02 -10.81 -1.96
CA ASP A 74 13.15 -10.65 -1.05
C ASP A 74 14.13 -9.64 -1.66
N LEU A 75 14.18 -8.45 -1.09
CA LEU A 75 15.13 -7.39 -1.47
C LEU A 75 16.27 -7.32 -0.47
N SER A 76 17.50 -7.23 -0.97
CA SER A 76 18.69 -6.94 -0.19
C SER A 76 18.60 -5.57 0.48
N ARG A 77 19.41 -5.36 1.53
CA ARG A 77 19.43 -4.09 2.29
C ARG A 77 19.69 -2.85 1.41
N ARG A 78 20.48 -3.00 0.32
CA ARG A 78 20.71 -1.93 -0.66
C ARG A 78 19.48 -1.66 -1.50
N GLU A 79 18.81 -2.70 -1.97
CA GLU A 79 17.57 -2.58 -2.76
C GLU A 79 16.42 -2.01 -1.94
N GLN A 80 16.34 -2.29 -0.64
CA GLN A 80 15.35 -1.68 0.25
C GLN A 80 15.54 -0.16 0.38
N ILE A 81 16.78 0.32 0.51
CA ILE A 81 17.09 1.77 0.54
C ILE A 81 16.75 2.41 -0.81
N LEU A 82 17.05 1.71 -1.90
CA LEU A 82 16.77 2.17 -3.25
C LEU A 82 15.26 2.24 -3.50
N PHE A 83 14.51 1.23 -3.05
CA PHE A 83 13.04 1.21 -3.06
C PHE A 83 12.46 2.37 -2.22
N LEU A 84 13.05 2.67 -1.07
CA LEU A 84 12.66 3.81 -0.23
C LEU A 84 12.85 5.16 -0.93
N GLY A 85 13.88 5.30 -1.77
CA GLY A 85 14.07 6.50 -2.59
C GLY A 85 13.12 6.57 -3.79
N ILE A 86 12.93 5.44 -4.48
CA ILE A 86 12.13 5.38 -5.70
C ILE A 86 10.63 5.46 -5.41
N ALA A 87 10.12 4.77 -4.39
CA ALA A 87 8.68 4.66 -4.17
C ALA A 87 7.99 6.03 -3.96
N PRO A 88 8.52 6.96 -3.13
CA PRO A 88 7.97 8.31 -3.02
C PRO A 88 8.02 9.08 -4.34
N LEU A 89 9.13 9.00 -5.08
CA LEU A 89 9.27 9.67 -6.37
C LEU A 89 8.28 9.14 -7.41
N ALA A 90 8.19 7.81 -7.54
CA ALA A 90 7.26 7.15 -8.43
C ALA A 90 5.80 7.48 -8.06
N SER A 91 5.47 7.48 -6.76
CA SER A 91 4.12 7.85 -6.30
C SER A 91 3.77 9.30 -6.64
N GLY A 92 4.71 10.23 -6.49
CA GLY A 92 4.52 11.63 -6.85
C GLY A 92 4.35 11.80 -8.36
N ALA A 93 5.14 11.09 -9.17
CA ALA A 93 5.01 11.09 -10.62
C ALA A 93 3.65 10.53 -11.07
N ILE A 94 3.18 9.43 -10.47
CA ILE A 94 1.86 8.85 -10.75
C ILE A 94 0.75 9.82 -10.34
N ALA A 95 0.85 10.46 -9.18
CA ALA A 95 -0.13 11.43 -8.70
C ALA A 95 -0.22 12.68 -9.58
N VAL A 96 0.91 13.14 -10.14
CA VAL A 96 0.90 14.21 -11.15
C VAL A 96 0.35 13.70 -12.48
N GLY A 97 0.73 12.49 -12.89
CA GLY A 97 0.25 11.81 -14.09
C GLY A 97 -1.27 11.66 -14.13
N SER A 98 -1.90 11.39 -12.99
CA SER A 98 -3.35 11.25 -12.88
C SER A 98 -4.11 12.57 -13.00
N LEU A 99 -3.45 13.74 -12.83
CA LEU A 99 -4.09 15.04 -13.02
C LEU A 99 -4.38 15.36 -14.49
N PHE A 100 -3.61 14.80 -15.43
CA PHE A 100 -3.76 15.03 -16.87
C PHE A 100 -5.10 14.50 -17.43
N PRO A 101 -5.47 13.21 -17.26
CA PRO A 101 -6.74 12.70 -17.76
C PRO A 101 -7.95 13.34 -17.07
N LEU A 102 -7.79 13.84 -15.84
CA LEU A 102 -8.85 14.50 -15.09
C LEU A 102 -9.02 16.00 -15.48
N GLY A 103 -8.12 16.56 -16.28
CA GLY A 103 -8.16 17.98 -16.66
C GLY A 103 -7.96 18.94 -15.49
N VAL A 104 -7.48 18.47 -14.33
CA VAL A 104 -7.29 19.26 -13.10
C VAL A 104 -5.86 19.83 -13.00
N TYR A 105 -5.05 19.65 -14.04
CA TYR A 105 -3.71 20.23 -14.10
C TYR A 105 -3.79 21.77 -14.14
N ARG A 106 -3.16 22.44 -13.17
CA ARG A 106 -3.17 23.91 -13.01
C ARG A 106 -1.79 24.55 -13.16
N GLY A 107 -0.82 23.82 -13.71
CA GLY A 107 0.56 24.29 -13.93
C GLY A 107 1.61 23.66 -13.02
N GLY A 108 2.87 24.05 -13.23
CA GLY A 108 4.05 23.41 -12.62
C GLY A 108 4.08 23.48 -11.08
N PHE A 109 3.71 24.62 -10.48
CA PHE A 109 3.64 24.75 -9.02
C PHE A 109 2.56 23.84 -8.40
N HIS A 110 1.43 23.65 -9.08
CA HIS A 110 0.39 22.72 -8.64
C HIS A 110 0.90 21.27 -8.68
N ALA A 111 1.58 20.89 -9.77
CA ALA A 111 2.19 19.55 -9.89
C ALA A 111 3.27 19.29 -8.83
N LEU A 112 4.13 20.27 -8.55
CA LEU A 112 5.12 20.16 -7.47
C LEU A 112 4.44 20.01 -6.10
N GLY A 113 3.37 20.76 -5.85
CA GLY A 113 2.58 20.64 -4.62
C GLY A 113 1.97 19.24 -4.46
N VAL A 114 1.31 18.73 -5.51
CA VAL A 114 0.72 17.37 -5.50
C VAL A 114 1.81 16.32 -5.30
N SER A 115 2.89 16.36 -6.09
CA SER A 115 4.01 15.41 -5.96
C SER A 115 4.65 15.46 -4.57
N GLY A 116 4.82 16.65 -3.99
CA GLY A 116 5.43 16.83 -2.68
C GLY A 116 4.56 16.26 -1.57
N VAL A 117 3.26 16.57 -1.56
CA VAL A 117 2.30 16.04 -0.57
C VAL A 117 2.22 14.52 -0.67
N THR A 118 2.12 13.97 -1.89
CA THR A 118 2.09 12.51 -2.10
C THR A 118 3.39 11.85 -1.63
N GLY A 119 4.56 12.42 -1.98
CA GLY A 119 5.85 11.88 -1.57
C GLY A 119 6.01 11.87 -0.04
N ILE A 120 5.62 12.95 0.64
CA ILE A 120 5.66 13.01 2.12
C ILE A 120 4.71 11.99 2.74
N ALA A 121 3.49 11.84 2.22
CA ALA A 121 2.53 10.86 2.73
C ALA A 121 3.07 9.42 2.62
N VAL A 122 3.69 9.08 1.48
CA VAL A 122 4.32 7.76 1.28
C VAL A 122 5.50 7.55 2.22
N LEU A 123 6.34 8.56 2.45
CA LEU A 123 7.42 8.49 3.44
C LEU A 123 6.90 8.25 4.86
N ILE A 124 5.82 8.94 5.25
CA ILE A 124 5.19 8.74 6.57
C ILE A 124 4.69 7.31 6.72
N LEU A 125 3.97 6.80 5.73
CA LEU A 125 3.50 5.41 5.73
C LEU A 125 4.69 4.45 5.88
N PHE A 126 5.74 4.64 5.10
CA PHE A 126 6.93 3.78 5.18
C PHE A 126 7.61 3.81 6.56
N CYS A 127 7.76 5.00 7.16
CA CYS A 127 8.30 5.15 8.51
C CYS A 127 7.42 4.45 9.57
N LEU A 128 6.09 4.55 9.43
CA LEU A 128 5.15 3.83 10.28
C LEU A 128 5.33 2.31 10.14
N TYR A 129 5.47 1.82 8.91
CA TYR A 129 5.68 0.40 8.64
C TYR A 129 6.92 -0.13 9.35
N ILE A 130 8.07 0.50 9.11
CA ILE A 130 9.33 0.12 9.76
C ILE A 130 9.20 0.13 11.28
N SER A 131 8.53 1.13 11.83
CA SER A 131 8.35 1.24 13.28
C SER A 131 7.54 0.08 13.83
N ILE A 132 6.44 -0.29 13.16
CA ILE A 132 5.58 -1.42 13.55
C ILE A 132 6.36 -2.74 13.42
N THR A 133 7.05 -2.97 12.31
CA THR A 133 7.82 -4.20 12.09
C THR A 133 8.94 -4.36 13.11
N ARG A 134 9.67 -3.29 13.44
CA ARG A 134 10.70 -3.32 14.50
C ARG A 134 10.12 -3.59 15.88
N LEU A 135 8.94 -3.05 16.19
CA LEU A 135 8.24 -3.34 17.44
C LEU A 135 7.75 -4.79 17.51
N TRP A 136 7.37 -5.37 16.37
CA TRP A 136 7.01 -6.78 16.26
C TRP A 136 8.24 -7.68 16.49
N GLU A 137 9.35 -7.38 15.82
CA GLU A 137 10.62 -8.14 15.93
C GLU A 137 11.13 -8.15 17.38
N LYS A 138 11.10 -7.00 18.07
CA LYS A 138 11.48 -6.91 19.49
C LYS A 138 10.61 -7.78 20.40
N ARG A 139 9.30 -7.85 20.15
CA ARG A 139 8.38 -8.67 20.96
C ARG A 139 8.63 -10.16 20.77
N HIS A 140 8.82 -10.59 19.54
CA HIS A 140 9.00 -12.01 19.23
C HIS A 140 10.31 -12.59 19.78
N ILE A 141 11.40 -11.80 19.75
CA ILE A 141 12.69 -12.20 20.35
C ILE A 141 12.57 -12.35 21.88
N GLN A 142 11.71 -11.56 22.52
CA GLN A 142 11.52 -11.57 23.96
C GLN A 142 10.68 -12.76 24.45
N GLU A 143 9.76 -13.26 23.61
CA GLU A 143 8.98 -14.48 23.86
C GLU A 143 9.79 -15.77 23.68
N GLU A 144 10.80 -15.80 22.81
CA GLU A 144 11.68 -16.97 22.63
C GLU A 144 12.74 -17.15 23.74
N HIS A 145 12.94 -16.14 24.59
CA HIS A 145 13.89 -16.18 25.71
C HIS A 145 13.23 -16.41 27.08
N GLN A 146 11.92 -16.68 27.11
CA GLN A 146 11.17 -17.12 28.29
C GLN A 146 10.79 -18.60 28.19
#